data_AF-A0A815MF43-F1
#
_entry.id   AF-A0A815MF43-F1
#
_cell.length_a   1.000
_cell.length_b   1.000
_cell.length_c   1.000
_cell.angle_alpha   90.00
_cell.angle_beta   90.00
_cell.angle_gamma   90.00
#
_symmetry.space_group_name_H-M   'P 1'
#
loop_
_entity.id
_entity.type
_entity.pdbx_description
1 polymer ?
#
loop_
_entity_poly.entity_id
_entity_poly.type
_entity_poly.pdbx_seq_one_letter_code
_entity_poly.pdbx_strand_id
1 'polypeptide(L)'
;MISKVKKLTQLHDKHLTRPDFDENSSEEKEIESTTKDITSMLNTCHMSVQQISSETNQSQTNDKRLANNVLQATASALQDLTVKFRKCQSNYLH
;
A
#
# COMPACT_ATOMS: atom_id res chain seq x y z
N MET A 1 -2.25 0.67 7.43
CA MET A 1 -2.04 0.20 6.03
C MET A 1 -2.72 -1.15 5.79
N ILE A 2 -2.41 -2.20 6.57
CA ILE A 2 -3.01 -3.54 6.42
C ILE A 2 -4.55 -3.53 6.58
N SER A 3 -5.09 -2.73 7.51
CA SER A 3 -6.54 -2.57 7.70
C SER A 3 -7.23 -1.88 6.52
N LYS A 4 -6.61 -0.84 5.94
CA LYS A 4 -7.12 -0.14 4.74
C LYS A 4 -7.13 -1.06 3.51
N VAL A 5 -6.08 -1.88 3.32
CA VAL A 5 -6.04 -2.86 2.23
C VAL A 5 -7.09 -3.95 2.40
N LYS A 6 -7.32 -4.47 3.63
CA LYS A 6 -8.42 -5.40 3.88
C LYS A 6 -9.79 -4.81 3.56
N LYS A 7 -10.01 -3.54 3.92
CA LYS A 7 -11.27 -2.86 3.65
C LYS A 7 -11.51 -2.62 2.15
N LEU A 8 -10.45 -2.30 1.40
CA LEU A 8 -10.51 -2.20 -0.06
C LEU A 8 -10.88 -3.54 -0.71
N THR A 9 -10.27 -4.63 -0.26
CA THR A 9 -10.58 -5.98 -0.78
C THR A 9 -12.04 -6.36 -0.50
N GLN A 10 -12.60 -6.03 0.66
CA GLN A 10 -14.01 -6.29 0.98
C GLN A 10 -14.97 -5.46 0.11
N LEU A 11 -14.64 -4.20 -0.16
CA LEU A 11 -15.44 -3.34 -1.04
C LEU A 11 -15.45 -3.88 -2.48
N HIS A 12 -14.30 -4.31 -2.99
CA HIS A 12 -14.21 -4.89 -4.34
C HIS A 12 -15.03 -6.18 -4.47
N ASP A 13 -14.96 -7.07 -3.47
CA ASP A 13 -15.69 -8.36 -3.48
C ASP A 13 -17.22 -8.16 -3.41
N LYS A 14 -17.66 -7.15 -2.64
CA LYS A 14 -19.06 -6.75 -2.54
C LYS A 14 -19.59 -6.15 -3.85
N HIS A 15 -18.76 -5.39 -4.55
CA HIS A 15 -19.12 -4.77 -5.82
C HIS A 15 -19.22 -5.82 -6.94
N LEU A 16 -18.30 -6.78 -6.99
CA LEU A 16 -18.28 -7.85 -7.99
C LEU A 16 -19.47 -8.83 -7.88
N THR A 17 -20.08 -8.94 -6.71
CA THR A 17 -21.13 -9.93 -6.40
C THR A 17 -22.55 -9.38 -6.51
N ARG A 18 -22.73 -8.11 -6.86
CA ARG A 18 -24.05 -7.49 -6.99
C ARG A 18 -24.46 -7.32 -8.46
N PRO A 19 -25.66 -7.79 -8.88
CA PRO A 19 -26.22 -7.44 -10.17
C PRO A 19 -26.57 -5.95 -10.18
N ASP A 20 -26.09 -5.23 -11.21
CA ASP A 20 -26.15 -3.78 -11.39
C ASP A 20 -27.48 -3.13 -10.97
N PHE A 21 -27.44 -2.22 -9.98
CA PHE A 21 -28.46 -1.17 -9.85
C PHE A 21 -27.93 0.04 -9.06
N ASP A 22 -27.64 1.12 -9.80
CA ASP A 22 -27.60 2.55 -9.43
C ASP A 22 -26.65 3.05 -8.30
N GLU A 23 -26.02 2.20 -7.50
CA GLU A 23 -25.08 2.60 -6.42
C GLU A 23 -23.61 2.77 -6.89
N ASN A 24 -23.31 2.58 -8.19
CA ASN A 24 -21.93 2.51 -8.71
C ASN A 24 -21.08 3.74 -8.38
N SER A 25 -21.63 4.96 -8.40
CA SER A 25 -20.79 6.18 -8.31
C SER A 25 -20.21 6.47 -6.91
N SER A 26 -20.86 6.01 -5.84
CA SER A 26 -20.42 6.30 -4.47
C SER A 26 -19.36 5.29 -4.02
N GLU A 27 -19.57 4.00 -4.31
CA GLU A 27 -18.59 2.96 -4.05
C GLU A 27 -17.33 3.14 -4.92
N GLU A 28 -17.47 3.52 -6.20
CA GLU A 28 -16.33 3.88 -7.06
C GLU A 28 -15.51 5.04 -6.50
N LYS A 29 -16.17 6.09 -6.01
CA LYS A 29 -15.47 7.24 -5.39
C LYS A 29 -14.76 6.84 -4.10
N GLU A 30 -15.36 5.97 -3.29
CA GLU A 30 -14.74 5.49 -2.06
C GLU A 30 -13.52 4.59 -2.36
N ILE A 31 -13.61 3.76 -3.40
CA ILE A 31 -12.50 2.95 -3.92
C ILE A 31 -11.37 3.86 -4.45
N GLU A 32 -11.70 4.87 -5.24
CA GLU A 32 -10.72 5.81 -5.81
C GLU A 32 -10.03 6.63 -4.70
N SER A 33 -10.80 7.12 -3.72
CA SER A 33 -10.27 7.85 -2.56
C SER A 33 -9.34 6.97 -1.74
N THR A 34 -9.77 5.74 -1.42
CA THR A 34 -8.96 4.78 -0.65
C THR A 34 -7.68 4.40 -1.40
N THR A 35 -7.77 4.27 -2.72
CA THR A 35 -6.63 4.02 -3.62
C THR A 35 -5.61 5.17 -3.59
N LYS A 36 -6.08 6.41 -3.70
CA LYS A 36 -5.23 7.61 -3.62
C LYS A 36 -4.55 7.73 -2.26
N ASP A 37 -5.29 7.48 -1.19
CA ASP A 37 -4.77 7.43 0.19
C ASP A 37 -3.64 6.41 0.33
N ILE A 38 -3.88 5.17 -0.12
CA ILE A 38 -2.88 4.09 -0.06
C ILE A 38 -1.65 4.48 -0.87
N THR A 39 -1.82 5.00 -2.08
CA THR A 39 -0.72 5.43 -2.95
C THR A 39 0.12 6.53 -2.30
N SER A 40 -0.52 7.53 -1.69
CA SER A 40 0.16 8.59 -0.95
C SER A 40 0.96 8.03 0.22
N MET A 41 0.36 7.15 1.02
CA MET A 41 1.05 6.50 2.13
C MET A 41 2.25 5.65 1.69
N LEU A 42 2.13 4.93 0.55
CA LEU A 42 3.23 4.15 -0.02
C LEU A 42 4.39 5.05 -0.44
N ASN A 43 4.10 6.17 -1.12
CA ASN A 43 5.11 7.13 -1.54
C ASN A 43 5.84 7.77 -0.35
N THR A 44 5.10 8.19 0.67
CA THR A 44 5.70 8.74 1.90
C THR A 44 6.58 7.71 2.59
N CYS A 45 6.11 6.46 2.70
CA CYS A 45 6.89 5.39 3.31
C CYS A 45 8.16 5.08 2.50
N HIS A 46 8.08 5.09 1.16
CA HIS A 46 9.25 4.94 0.30
C HIS A 46 10.28 6.05 0.51
N MET A 47 9.83 7.32 0.58
CA MET A 47 10.71 8.47 0.86
C MET A 47 11.36 8.37 2.25
N SER A 48 10.61 8.00 3.28
CA SER A 48 11.15 7.80 4.63
C SER A 48 12.19 6.68 4.68
N VAL A 49 11.94 5.55 4.00
CA VAL A 49 12.89 4.43 3.90
C VAL A 49 14.16 4.86 3.17
N GLN A 50 14.05 5.62 2.08
CA GLN A 50 15.21 6.16 1.35
C GLN A 50 16.03 7.13 2.21
N GLN A 51 15.37 8.03 2.94
CA GLN A 51 16.04 8.98 3.83
C GLN A 51 16.79 8.24 4.94
N ILE A 52 16.14 7.32 5.65
CA ILE A 52 16.76 6.54 6.72
C ILE A 52 17.89 5.67 6.17
N SER A 53 17.76 5.11 4.96
CA SER A 53 18.85 4.37 4.32
C SER A 53 20.07 5.25 4.02
N SER A 54 19.85 6.50 3.57
CA SER A 54 20.93 7.45 3.30
C SER A 54 21.66 7.84 4.60
N GLU A 55 20.90 8.18 5.64
CA GLU A 55 21.43 8.53 6.96
C GLU A 55 22.16 7.34 7.61
N THR A 56 21.58 6.14 7.51
CA THR A 56 22.20 4.90 7.99
C THR A 56 23.51 4.64 7.27
N ASN A 57 23.61 4.87 5.95
CA ASN A 57 24.84 4.66 5.19
C ASN A 57 25.97 5.63 5.57
N GLN A 58 25.63 6.84 6.03
CA GLN A 58 26.61 7.84 6.51
C GLN A 58 27.10 7.56 7.94
N SER A 59 26.34 6.83 8.76
CA SER A 59 26.73 6.50 10.14
C SER A 59 27.85 5.43 10.20
N GLN A 60 28.82 5.57 11.10
CA GLN A 60 29.92 4.61 11.31
C GLN A 60 29.69 3.62 12.46
N THR A 61 28.49 3.59 13.05
CA THR A 61 28.21 2.77 14.24
C THR A 61 27.84 1.31 13.90
N ASN A 62 28.07 0.41 14.86
CA ASN A 62 27.73 -1.02 14.75
C ASN A 62 26.23 -1.30 14.54
N ASP A 63 25.36 -0.32 14.81
CA ASP A 63 23.89 -0.42 14.63
C ASP A 63 23.45 -0.44 13.15
N LYS A 64 24.38 -0.19 12.22
CA LYS A 64 24.14 -0.19 10.76
C LYS A 64 23.45 -1.47 10.27
N ARG A 65 23.83 -2.63 10.80
CA ARG A 65 23.27 -3.93 10.38
C ARG A 65 21.81 -4.10 10.82
N LEU A 66 21.51 -3.72 12.06
CA LEU A 66 20.15 -3.74 12.60
C LEU A 66 19.24 -2.78 11.83
N ALA A 67 19.72 -1.55 11.61
CA ALA A 67 19.00 -0.55 10.82
C ALA A 67 18.73 -1.04 9.39
N ASN A 68 19.72 -1.62 8.71
CA ASN A 68 19.53 -2.19 7.37
C ASN A 68 18.53 -3.35 7.34
N ASN A 69 18.54 -4.24 8.34
CA ASN A 69 17.58 -5.34 8.42
C ASN A 69 16.14 -4.83 8.61
N VAL A 70 15.95 -3.81 9.46
CA VAL A 70 14.63 -3.19 9.66
C VAL A 70 14.16 -2.47 8.39
N LEU A 71 15.08 -1.77 7.71
CA LEU A 71 14.79 -1.13 6.41
C LEU A 71 14.38 -2.16 5.36
N GLN A 72 15.10 -3.27 5.24
CA GLN A 72 14.75 -4.34 4.31
C GLN A 72 13.39 -4.96 4.64
N ALA A 73 13.13 -5.31 5.90
CA ALA A 73 11.84 -5.88 6.31
C ALA A 73 10.67 -4.92 6.00
N THR A 74 10.87 -3.63 6.23
CA THR A 74 9.88 -2.58 5.94
C THR A 74 9.67 -2.43 4.43
N ALA A 75 10.74 -2.44 3.64
CA ALA A 75 10.67 -2.35 2.18
C ALA A 75 9.98 -3.58 1.57
N SER A 76 10.27 -4.79 2.06
CA SER A 76 9.59 -6.02 1.64
C SER A 76 8.10 -5.98 1.97
N ALA A 77 7.72 -5.54 3.18
CA ALA A 77 6.32 -5.39 3.56
C ALA A 77 5.59 -4.34 2.67
N LEU A 78 6.28 -3.25 2.32
CA LEU A 78 5.78 -2.22 1.40
C LEU A 78 5.57 -2.78 -0.01
N GLN A 79 6.51 -3.58 -0.50
CA GLN A 79 6.45 -4.22 -1.80
C GLN A 79 5.31 -5.23 -1.89
N ASP A 80 5.15 -6.10 -0.88
CA ASP A 80 4.04 -7.04 -0.77
C ASP A 80 2.69 -6.34 -0.80
N LEU A 81 2.58 -5.21 -0.08
CA LEU A 81 1.36 -4.43 -0.06
C LEU A 81 1.06 -3.79 -1.42
N THR A 82 2.10 -3.31 -2.10
CA THR A 82 2.01 -2.74 -3.45
C THR A 82 1.56 -3.79 -4.47
N VAL A 83 2.10 -5.00 -4.40
CA VAL A 83 1.72 -6.12 -5.29
C VAL A 83 0.26 -6.51 -5.04
N LYS A 84 -0.15 -6.66 -3.77
CA LYS A 84 -1.56 -6.95 -3.41
C LYS A 84 -2.50 -5.85 -3.90
N PHE A 85 -2.10 -4.59 -3.74
CA PHE A 85 -2.87 -3.45 -4.21
C PHE A 85 -3.04 -3.46 -5.74
N ARG A 86 -1.95 -3.62 -6.50
CA ARG A 86 -2.00 -3.72 -7.98
C ARG A 86 -2.87 -4.88 -8.45
N LYS A 87 -2.80 -6.03 -7.80
CA LYS A 87 -3.65 -7.19 -8.12
C LYS A 87 -5.13 -6.89 -7.86
N CYS A 88 -5.44 -6.26 -6.73
CA CYS A 88 -6.80 -5.88 -6.37
C CYS A 88 -7.39 -4.87 -7.37
N GLN A 89 -6.58 -3.92 -7.84
CA GLN A 89 -6.97 -2.92 -8.84
C GLN A 89 -7.08 -3.53 -10.24
N SER A 90 -6.18 -4.43 -10.62
CA SER A 90 -6.24 -5.16 -11.89
C SER A 90 -7.48 -6.05 -11.99
N ASN A 91 -7.86 -6.74 -10.91
CA ASN A 91 -9.08 -7.54 -10.86
C ASN A 91 -10.36 -6.71 -10.87
N TYR A 92 -10.27 -5.41 -10.51
CA TYR A 92 -11.41 -4.49 -10.54
C TYR A 92 -11.59 -3.85 -11.93
N LEU A 93 -10.48 -3.59 -12.63
CA LEU A 93 -10.47 -2.98 -13.97
C LEU A 93 -10.71 -3.98 -15.12
N HIS A 94 -10.85 -5.27 -14.83
CA HIS A 94 -10.96 -6.37 -15.80
C HIS A 94 -12.16 -7.23 -15.47
#